data_AF-A0A2G9XDN0-F1
#
_entry.id   AF-A0A2G9XDN0-F1
#
_cell.length_a   1.000
_cell.length_b   1.000
_cell.length_c   1.000
_cell.angle_alpha   90.00
_cell.angle_beta   90.00
_cell.angle_gamma   90.00
#
_symmetry.space_group_name_H-M   'P 1'
#
loop_
_entity.id
_entity.type
_entity.pdbx_description
1 polymer ?
#
loop_
_entity_poly.entity_id
_entity_poly.type
_entity_poly.pdbx_seq_one_letter_code
_entity_poly.pdbx_strand_id
1 'polypeptide(L)'
;MPKVKPRVKSVKDLTELRKRLRSSVKNFKSKLTICGGTGCHASRSQDVIDAFKKELKKRKLEEGVWVRATGCHGFCEQGPLMILEPGNIFYCGLKPGDAGEIIAETILKGEVIERLLYTDPVTSKKVRTEAEIPFYRAQDRQLLAQNRHVDPCSIEDYIAIGGYSALAKTLTEFSPEKVIEEVKISGLRGRGGGGFPTARKWAECRSAPGEEKYVICNADEGDPGAYMDRSILEGNPHLVIEGMMIGAWAIGARQGYIYVRNEYPLAVKHARIAMQQAREYGLLGDDILGGGFSFDMEICRGGGAFVCGESTALMASLEGKVGEPRPKDVHTVANGLWHKPTTLNNVETWANVPPIISNGAAWFAGKGTRGSKGTKIFALTGRVKNTGLVEVAMGTPLRTIVFDIGGGAINGRAVKAVQTGGPSGGCLPLDRLDLPVDFDALYDAGSMVGSGGIVVMDEKTCMVDVAKYFLAFLQDESCGKCVPCRLGIDRMLEIVTDITEGRGRPEQIDLLKELADTVASASLCGLGKTAPNPVLSTLRYFPEEYEAHVNEKRCPAGVCRELIEYEIDAEKCNGCGTCRRACPYDAIKGKKKEAHVIASHKCQKCGICLSECKFDSIIVT
;
A
#
# COMPACT_ATOMS: atom_id res chain seq x y z
N MET A 1 -32.31 6.84 -25.04
CA MET A 1 -32.41 8.10 -24.28
C MET A 1 -31.70 7.90 -22.95
N PRO A 2 -30.63 8.65 -22.62
CA PRO A 2 -30.09 8.59 -21.26
C PRO A 2 -31.18 9.11 -20.32
N LYS A 3 -31.60 8.28 -19.35
CA LYS A 3 -32.49 8.74 -18.28
C LYS A 3 -31.82 9.93 -17.63
N VAL A 4 -32.47 11.09 -17.60
CA VAL A 4 -31.98 12.29 -16.90
C VAL A 4 -31.69 11.86 -15.46
N LYS A 5 -30.41 11.84 -15.09
CA LYS A 5 -30.00 11.47 -13.74
C LYS A 5 -30.56 12.51 -12.77
N PRO A 6 -31.10 12.09 -11.61
CA PRO A 6 -31.69 13.01 -10.66
C PRO A 6 -30.59 13.90 -10.08
N ARG A 7 -30.71 15.21 -10.25
CA ARG A 7 -29.86 16.17 -9.56
C ARG A 7 -30.33 16.29 -8.11
N VAL A 8 -29.45 15.97 -7.17
CA VAL A 8 -29.67 16.08 -5.72
C VAL A 8 -29.49 17.55 -5.34
N LYS A 9 -30.58 18.22 -4.96
CA LYS A 9 -30.57 19.65 -4.63
C LYS A 9 -30.62 19.90 -3.12
N SER A 10 -31.00 18.90 -2.34
CA SER A 10 -31.15 19.02 -0.89
C SER A 10 -30.79 17.73 -0.16
N VAL A 11 -30.59 17.83 1.15
CA VAL A 11 -30.42 16.65 2.03
C VAL A 11 -31.61 15.70 1.96
N LYS A 12 -32.82 16.24 1.76
CA LYS A 12 -34.04 15.44 1.58
C LYS A 12 -33.96 14.60 0.31
N ASP A 13 -33.56 15.20 -0.82
CA ASP A 13 -33.39 14.49 -2.09
C ASP A 13 -32.36 13.37 -1.98
N LEU A 14 -31.23 13.62 -1.30
CA LEU A 14 -30.20 12.60 -1.06
C LEU A 14 -30.75 11.42 -0.26
N THR A 15 -31.54 11.71 0.77
CA THR A 15 -32.17 10.70 1.62
C THR A 15 -33.20 9.86 0.86
N GLU A 16 -34.03 10.50 0.03
CA GLU A 16 -35.01 9.82 -0.82
C GLU A 16 -34.35 8.96 -1.89
N LEU A 17 -33.32 9.49 -2.56
CA LEU A 17 -32.51 8.75 -3.52
C LEU A 17 -31.89 7.51 -2.86
N ARG A 18 -31.28 7.66 -1.69
CA ARG A 18 -30.70 6.53 -0.93
C ARG A 18 -31.72 5.46 -0.60
N LYS A 19 -32.92 5.84 -0.14
CA LYS A 19 -34.01 4.89 0.15
C LYS A 19 -34.39 4.09 -1.11
N ARG A 20 -34.50 4.76 -2.26
CA ARG A 20 -34.81 4.13 -3.54
C ARG A 20 -33.71 3.19 -4.03
N LEU A 21 -32.44 3.55 -3.87
CA LEU A 21 -31.32 2.70 -4.26
C LEU A 21 -31.22 1.46 -3.35
N ARG A 22 -31.47 1.61 -2.05
CA ARG A 22 -31.52 0.46 -1.13
C ARG A 22 -32.66 -0.50 -1.45
N SER A 23 -33.82 -0.01 -1.90
CA SER A 23 -34.91 -0.89 -2.29
C SER A 23 -34.64 -1.63 -3.60
N SER A 24 -33.97 -1.00 -4.58
CA SER A 24 -33.63 -1.68 -5.84
C SER A 24 -32.64 -2.83 -5.63
N VAL A 25 -31.67 -2.68 -4.73
CA VAL A 25 -30.70 -3.75 -4.40
C VAL A 25 -31.39 -4.97 -3.78
N LYS A 26 -32.45 -4.76 -2.99
CA LYS A 26 -33.21 -5.87 -2.36
C LYS A 26 -33.97 -6.74 -3.35
N ASN A 27 -34.13 -6.31 -4.61
CA ASN A 27 -34.85 -7.08 -5.62
C ASN A 27 -34.03 -8.27 -6.14
N PHE A 28 -32.71 -8.29 -5.92
CA PHE A 28 -31.85 -9.39 -6.33
C PHE A 28 -31.85 -10.50 -5.26
N LYS A 29 -32.00 -11.75 -5.71
CA LYS A 29 -31.96 -12.94 -4.83
C LYS A 29 -30.54 -13.28 -4.38
N SER A 30 -29.56 -13.01 -5.23
CA SER A 30 -28.15 -13.27 -4.95
C SER A 30 -27.28 -12.12 -5.43
N LYS A 31 -26.21 -11.83 -4.68
CA LYS A 31 -25.19 -10.83 -5.05
C LYS A 31 -23.83 -11.50 -5.11
N LEU A 32 -23.14 -11.30 -6.23
CA LEU A 32 -21.78 -11.77 -6.49
C LEU A 32 -20.88 -10.55 -6.56
N THR A 33 -19.99 -10.46 -5.59
CA THR A 33 -19.04 -9.37 -5.44
C THR A 33 -17.67 -9.90 -5.80
N ILE A 34 -17.10 -9.45 -6.93
CA ILE A 34 -15.79 -9.91 -7.42
C ILE A 34 -14.78 -8.77 -7.26
N CYS A 35 -13.62 -9.08 -6.69
CA CYS A 35 -12.55 -8.11 -6.49
C CYS A 35 -11.98 -7.61 -7.84
N GLY A 36 -12.15 -6.33 -8.11
CA GLY A 36 -11.60 -5.58 -9.25
C GLY A 36 -10.44 -4.67 -8.85
N GLY A 37 -9.74 -4.96 -7.76
CA GLY A 37 -8.49 -4.27 -7.41
C GLY A 37 -7.35 -4.69 -8.36
N THR A 38 -6.33 -3.83 -8.53
CA THR A 38 -5.20 -4.11 -9.44
C THR A 38 -4.56 -5.49 -9.24
N GLY A 39 -4.35 -5.94 -8.00
CA GLY A 39 -3.78 -7.27 -7.73
C GLY A 39 -4.62 -8.41 -8.33
N CYS A 40 -5.95 -8.32 -8.22
CA CYS A 40 -6.86 -9.30 -8.83
C CYS A 40 -6.97 -9.13 -10.36
N HIS A 41 -6.83 -7.90 -10.88
CA HIS A 41 -6.74 -7.68 -12.33
C HIS A 41 -5.52 -8.37 -12.93
N ALA A 42 -4.36 -8.31 -12.26
CA ALA A 42 -3.16 -9.03 -12.67
C ALA A 42 -3.40 -10.56 -12.71
N SER A 43 -4.24 -11.08 -11.81
CA SER A 43 -4.71 -12.47 -11.80
C SER A 43 -5.94 -12.74 -12.67
N ARG A 44 -6.25 -11.87 -13.66
CA ARG A 44 -7.33 -12.03 -14.64
C ARG A 44 -8.76 -11.98 -14.07
N SER A 45 -9.01 -11.22 -13.00
CA SER A 45 -10.36 -11.06 -12.44
C SER A 45 -11.39 -10.50 -13.43
N GLN A 46 -10.95 -9.65 -14.37
CA GLN A 46 -11.83 -9.11 -15.42
C GLN A 46 -12.44 -10.23 -16.28
N ASP A 47 -11.62 -11.22 -16.66
CA ASP A 47 -12.09 -12.36 -17.44
C ASP A 47 -13.10 -13.22 -16.66
N VAL A 48 -12.92 -13.31 -15.33
CA VAL A 48 -13.86 -14.00 -14.43
C VAL A 48 -15.19 -13.24 -14.40
N ILE A 49 -15.17 -11.91 -14.22
CA ILE A 49 -16.36 -11.06 -14.23
C ILE A 49 -17.13 -11.21 -15.55
N ASP A 50 -16.42 -11.17 -16.68
CA ASP A 50 -17.04 -11.28 -18.00
C ASP A 50 -17.60 -12.67 -18.26
N ALA A 51 -16.95 -13.73 -17.75
CA ALA A 51 -17.49 -15.09 -17.79
C ALA A 51 -18.81 -15.22 -17.00
N PHE A 52 -18.90 -14.63 -15.81
CA PHE A 52 -20.15 -14.60 -15.03
C PHE A 52 -21.26 -13.87 -15.76
N LYS A 53 -21.00 -12.68 -16.31
CA LYS A 53 -21.99 -11.93 -17.09
C LYS A 53 -22.50 -12.74 -18.29
N LYS A 54 -21.60 -13.39 -19.02
CA LYS A 54 -21.95 -14.23 -20.17
C LYS A 54 -22.83 -15.43 -19.77
N GLU A 55 -22.48 -16.12 -18.69
CA GLU A 55 -23.21 -17.31 -18.25
C GLU A 55 -24.58 -16.97 -17.65
N LEU A 56 -24.70 -15.85 -16.92
CA LEU A 56 -26.01 -15.36 -16.44
C LEU A 56 -26.95 -15.01 -17.59
N LYS A 57 -26.42 -14.35 -18.64
CA LYS A 57 -27.19 -14.05 -19.85
C LYS A 57 -27.63 -15.34 -20.56
N LYS A 58 -26.74 -16.31 -20.70
CA LYS A 58 -27.04 -17.62 -21.31
C LYS A 58 -28.18 -18.35 -20.58
N ARG A 59 -28.23 -18.24 -19.25
CA ARG A 59 -29.23 -18.89 -18.39
C ARG A 59 -30.45 -18.01 -18.06
N LYS A 60 -30.50 -16.77 -18.56
CA LYS A 60 -31.56 -15.79 -18.29
C LYS A 60 -31.76 -15.49 -16.79
N LEU A 61 -30.66 -15.37 -16.04
CA LEU A 61 -30.66 -15.12 -14.59
C LEU A 61 -30.30 -13.67 -14.21
N GLU A 62 -30.15 -12.78 -15.18
CA GLU A 62 -29.68 -11.39 -14.99
C GLU A 62 -30.61 -10.54 -14.09
N GLU A 63 -31.90 -10.88 -14.01
CA GLU A 63 -32.87 -10.18 -13.14
C GLU A 63 -32.81 -10.64 -11.68
N GLY A 64 -32.33 -11.87 -11.43
CA GLY A 64 -32.27 -12.46 -10.09
C GLY A 64 -30.90 -12.41 -9.43
N VAL A 65 -29.84 -12.23 -10.21
CA VAL A 65 -28.44 -12.32 -9.75
C VAL A 65 -27.68 -11.04 -10.07
N TRP A 66 -27.14 -10.42 -9.03
CA TRP A 66 -26.42 -9.16 -9.13
C TRP A 66 -24.91 -9.37 -9.14
N VAL A 67 -24.25 -9.21 -10.31
CA VAL A 67 -22.79 -9.29 -10.40
C VAL A 67 -22.18 -7.90 -10.36
N ARG A 68 -21.20 -7.70 -9.47
CA ARG A 68 -20.48 -6.44 -9.30
C ARG A 68 -18.98 -6.64 -9.24
N ALA A 69 -18.26 -5.79 -9.98
CA ALA A 69 -16.82 -5.62 -9.86
C ALA A 69 -16.60 -4.53 -8.83
N THR A 70 -15.94 -4.85 -7.73
CA THR A 70 -15.79 -3.93 -6.60
C THR A 70 -14.33 -3.57 -6.35
N GLY A 71 -14.07 -2.67 -5.40
CA GLY A 71 -12.70 -2.34 -5.00
C GLY A 71 -11.89 -3.52 -4.44
N CYS A 72 -10.62 -3.25 -4.12
CA CYS A 72 -9.71 -4.25 -3.58
C CYS A 72 -10.23 -4.85 -2.25
N HIS A 73 -10.27 -6.19 -2.17
CA HIS A 73 -10.64 -6.93 -0.96
C HIS A 73 -9.45 -7.24 -0.04
N GLY A 74 -8.23 -6.89 -0.43
CA GLY A 74 -7.03 -6.96 0.42
C GLY A 74 -6.22 -8.25 0.34
N PHE A 75 -6.81 -9.44 0.22
CA PHE A 75 -6.05 -10.71 0.24
C PHE A 75 -5.46 -11.08 -1.14
N CYS A 76 -4.48 -10.30 -1.59
CA CYS A 76 -3.91 -10.38 -2.93
C CYS A 76 -3.36 -11.77 -3.29
N GLU A 77 -2.73 -12.46 -2.36
CA GLU A 77 -2.15 -13.81 -2.57
C GLU A 77 -3.18 -14.84 -3.06
N GLN A 78 -4.45 -14.68 -2.66
CA GLN A 78 -5.52 -15.63 -2.95
C GLN A 78 -6.39 -15.18 -4.15
N GLY A 79 -6.02 -14.11 -4.84
CA GLY A 79 -6.81 -13.55 -5.94
C GLY A 79 -6.87 -14.45 -7.19
N PRO A 80 -7.92 -14.33 -8.04
CA PRO A 80 -9.11 -13.48 -7.89
C PRO A 80 -10.07 -13.94 -6.78
N LEU A 81 -10.68 -12.97 -6.10
CA LEU A 81 -11.57 -13.19 -4.96
C LEU A 81 -13.03 -12.90 -5.31
N MET A 82 -13.96 -13.67 -4.73
CA MET A 82 -15.39 -13.41 -4.80
C MET A 82 -16.09 -13.69 -3.48
N ILE A 83 -17.07 -12.86 -3.16
CA ILE A 83 -18.01 -13.08 -2.06
C ILE A 83 -19.42 -13.21 -2.65
N LEU A 84 -20.14 -14.25 -2.23
CA LEU A 84 -21.52 -14.52 -2.61
C LEU A 84 -22.47 -14.31 -1.42
N GLU A 85 -23.49 -13.50 -1.64
CA GLU A 85 -24.62 -13.30 -0.72
C GLU A 85 -25.90 -13.88 -1.33
N PRO A 86 -26.80 -14.51 -0.53
CA PRO A 86 -26.71 -14.70 0.92
C PRO A 86 -25.71 -15.79 1.33
N GLY A 87 -25.24 -15.73 2.58
CA GLY A 87 -24.36 -16.75 3.18
C GLY A 87 -22.87 -16.39 3.25
N ASN A 88 -22.47 -15.22 2.72
CA ASN A 88 -21.09 -14.69 2.76
C ASN A 88 -20.03 -15.72 2.33
N ILE A 89 -20.35 -16.51 1.31
CA ILE A 89 -19.46 -17.57 0.83
C ILE A 89 -18.26 -16.91 0.14
N PHE A 90 -17.06 -17.22 0.62
CA PHE A 90 -15.81 -16.69 0.09
C PHE A 90 -15.16 -17.73 -0.83
N TYR A 91 -15.01 -17.38 -2.11
CA TYR A 91 -14.24 -18.16 -3.08
C TYR A 91 -12.97 -17.41 -3.48
N CYS A 92 -11.87 -18.15 -3.61
CA CYS A 92 -10.55 -17.64 -3.98
C CYS A 92 -9.95 -18.44 -5.14
N GLY A 93 -8.91 -17.88 -5.78
CA GLY A 93 -8.20 -18.53 -6.88
C GLY A 93 -9.08 -18.77 -8.12
N LEU A 94 -10.08 -17.92 -8.33
CA LEU A 94 -11.09 -18.12 -9.37
C LEU A 94 -10.50 -18.04 -10.78
N LYS A 95 -11.00 -18.92 -11.66
CA LYS A 95 -10.72 -18.94 -13.09
C LYS A 95 -12.00 -18.66 -13.87
N PRO A 96 -11.92 -18.15 -15.11
CA PRO A 96 -13.10 -17.89 -15.93
C PRO A 96 -14.00 -19.13 -16.14
N GLY A 97 -13.41 -20.33 -16.14
CA GLY A 97 -14.15 -21.59 -16.26
C GLY A 97 -15.03 -21.93 -15.06
N ASP A 98 -14.77 -21.36 -13.88
CA ASP A 98 -15.52 -21.68 -12.65
C ASP A 98 -16.93 -21.05 -12.65
N ALA A 99 -17.18 -20.02 -13.46
CA ALA A 99 -18.45 -19.29 -13.46
C ALA A 99 -19.67 -20.20 -13.72
N GLY A 100 -19.54 -21.16 -14.65
CA GLY A 100 -20.61 -22.11 -14.99
C GLY A 100 -20.98 -23.05 -13.86
N GLU A 101 -19.98 -23.54 -13.13
CA GLU A 101 -20.15 -24.43 -11.97
C GLU A 101 -20.73 -23.66 -10.78
N ILE A 102 -20.21 -22.47 -10.49
CA ILE A 102 -20.71 -21.62 -9.39
C ILE A 102 -22.17 -21.26 -9.60
N ILE A 103 -22.58 -20.91 -10.82
CA ILE A 103 -23.97 -20.63 -11.11
C ILE A 103 -24.83 -21.90 -10.97
N ALA A 104 -24.35 -23.05 -11.45
CA ALA A 104 -25.10 -24.31 -11.39
C ALA A 104 -25.28 -24.85 -9.97
N GLU A 105 -24.20 -24.89 -9.18
CA GLU A 105 -24.16 -25.54 -7.88
C GLU A 105 -24.49 -24.55 -6.76
N THR A 106 -23.76 -23.43 -6.69
CA THR A 106 -23.92 -22.50 -5.57
C THR A 106 -25.15 -21.61 -5.70
N ILE A 107 -25.40 -21.01 -6.87
CA ILE A 107 -26.54 -20.08 -7.02
C ILE A 107 -27.86 -20.83 -7.12
N LEU A 108 -27.94 -21.87 -7.95
CA LEU A 108 -29.21 -22.56 -8.22
C LEU A 108 -29.55 -23.63 -7.19
N LYS A 109 -28.57 -24.38 -6.66
CA LYS A 109 -28.81 -25.45 -5.68
C LYS A 109 -28.47 -25.05 -4.23
N GLY A 110 -27.70 -23.99 -4.04
CA GLY A 110 -27.22 -23.57 -2.70
C GLY A 110 -26.04 -24.40 -2.20
N GLU A 111 -25.40 -25.19 -3.06
CA GLU A 111 -24.30 -26.09 -2.69
C GLU A 111 -22.94 -25.36 -2.76
N VAL A 112 -22.12 -25.57 -1.73
CA VAL A 112 -20.79 -24.95 -1.63
C VAL A 112 -19.77 -25.79 -2.38
N ILE A 113 -19.00 -25.15 -3.25
CA ILE A 113 -17.94 -25.80 -4.03
C ILE A 113 -16.67 -25.81 -3.19
N GLU A 114 -16.40 -26.93 -2.52
CA GLU A 114 -15.30 -26.98 -1.55
C GLU A 114 -13.91 -26.74 -2.14
N ARG A 115 -13.69 -27.05 -3.43
CA ARG A 115 -12.38 -26.82 -4.08
C ARG A 115 -12.05 -25.33 -4.26
N LEU A 116 -13.05 -24.45 -4.15
CA LEU A 116 -12.91 -23.00 -4.29
C LEU A 116 -12.83 -22.27 -2.95
N LEU A 117 -13.00 -23.01 -1.84
CA LEU A 117 -12.86 -22.45 -0.50
C LEU A 117 -11.39 -22.26 -0.13
N TYR A 118 -11.13 -21.23 0.66
CA TYR A 118 -9.82 -21.03 1.26
C TYR A 118 -9.50 -22.22 2.18
N THR A 119 -8.31 -22.80 2.03
CA THR A 119 -7.80 -23.84 2.92
C THR A 119 -6.75 -23.22 3.84
N ASP A 120 -7.02 -23.24 5.14
CA ASP A 120 -6.07 -22.76 6.13
C ASP A 120 -4.81 -23.64 6.11
N PRO A 121 -3.62 -23.10 5.80
CA PRO A 121 -2.40 -23.89 5.71
C PRO A 121 -1.94 -24.46 7.06
N VAL A 122 -2.44 -23.92 8.19
CA VAL A 122 -2.10 -24.41 9.54
C VAL A 122 -3.00 -25.56 9.95
N THR A 123 -4.32 -25.40 9.77
CA THR A 123 -5.30 -26.40 10.24
C THR A 123 -5.75 -27.38 9.16
N SER A 124 -5.39 -27.14 7.90
CA SER A 124 -5.89 -27.83 6.71
C SER A 124 -7.42 -27.81 6.55
N LYS A 125 -8.11 -26.94 7.30
CA LYS A 125 -9.57 -26.80 7.25
C LYS A 125 -9.97 -25.84 6.14
N LYS A 126 -11.03 -26.20 5.43
CA LYS A 126 -11.68 -25.31 4.47
C LYS A 126 -12.55 -24.31 5.20
N VAL A 127 -12.41 -23.04 4.85
CA VAL A 127 -13.12 -21.92 5.49
C VAL A 127 -14.16 -21.39 4.52
N ARG A 128 -15.41 -21.30 5.00
CA ARG A 128 -16.54 -20.90 4.17
C ARG A 128 -16.66 -19.39 3.99
N THR A 129 -16.45 -18.63 5.07
CA THR A 129 -16.75 -17.19 5.08
C THR A 129 -15.51 -16.33 5.27
N GLU A 130 -15.53 -15.11 4.72
CA GLU A 130 -14.45 -14.13 4.85
C GLU A 130 -14.06 -13.89 6.33
N ALA A 131 -15.04 -13.80 7.22
CA ALA A 131 -14.84 -13.47 8.64
C ALA A 131 -14.10 -14.55 9.43
N GLU A 132 -14.11 -15.79 8.96
CA GLU A 132 -13.43 -16.93 9.59
C GLU A 132 -11.97 -17.07 9.15
N ILE A 133 -11.60 -16.44 8.03
CA ILE A 133 -10.24 -16.53 7.48
C ILE A 133 -9.29 -15.73 8.38
N PRO A 134 -8.17 -16.33 8.86
CA PRO A 134 -7.23 -15.67 9.76
C PRO A 134 -6.76 -14.30 9.26
N PHE A 135 -6.46 -14.18 7.96
CA PHE A 135 -6.07 -12.94 7.31
C PHE A 135 -7.05 -11.78 7.58
N TYR A 136 -8.36 -12.03 7.53
CA TYR A 136 -9.38 -11.01 7.74
C TYR A 136 -9.77 -10.85 9.21
N ARG A 137 -9.85 -11.96 9.95
CA ARG A 137 -10.28 -11.98 11.35
C ARG A 137 -9.36 -11.17 12.27
N ALA A 138 -8.06 -11.15 11.97
CA ALA A 138 -7.06 -10.43 12.75
C ALA A 138 -6.92 -8.94 12.37
N GLN A 139 -7.79 -8.40 11.51
CA GLN A 139 -7.79 -7.00 11.07
C GLN A 139 -8.93 -6.18 11.70
N ASP A 140 -8.74 -4.86 11.78
CA ASP A 140 -9.79 -3.87 12.10
C ASP A 140 -10.09 -3.02 10.86
N ARG A 141 -10.80 -3.61 9.89
CA ARG A 141 -11.08 -2.99 8.58
C ARG A 141 -12.21 -1.97 8.69
N GLN A 142 -11.89 -0.69 8.53
CA GLN A 142 -12.86 0.41 8.51
C GLN A 142 -13.03 0.97 7.10
N LEU A 143 -11.92 1.31 6.46
CA LEU A 143 -11.93 1.89 5.11
C LEU A 143 -12.05 0.77 4.07
N LEU A 144 -11.21 -0.26 4.17
CA LEU A 144 -11.17 -1.35 3.18
C LEU A 144 -12.40 -2.25 3.23
N ALA A 145 -13.13 -2.27 4.34
CA ALA A 145 -14.36 -3.06 4.46
C ALA A 145 -15.48 -2.55 3.56
N GLN A 146 -15.48 -1.25 3.20
CA GLN A 146 -16.48 -0.67 2.31
C GLN A 146 -16.25 -1.04 0.85
N ASN A 147 -15.00 -1.30 0.45
CA ASN A 147 -14.63 -1.59 -0.94
C ASN A 147 -15.42 -2.76 -1.53
N ARG A 148 -15.76 -3.78 -0.74
CA ARG A 148 -16.57 -4.93 -1.21
C ARG A 148 -18.02 -4.57 -1.51
N HIS A 149 -18.49 -3.40 -1.12
CA HIS A 149 -19.88 -2.99 -1.28
C HIS A 149 -20.09 -1.96 -2.38
N VAL A 150 -19.00 -1.49 -3.00
CA VAL A 150 -19.02 -0.38 -3.95
C VAL A 150 -18.37 -0.81 -5.25
N ASP A 151 -19.10 -0.71 -6.35
CA ASP A 151 -18.48 -0.57 -7.66
C ASP A 151 -17.85 0.84 -7.74
N PRO A 152 -16.51 0.95 -7.95
CA PRO A 152 -15.83 2.24 -7.94
C PRO A 152 -16.29 3.20 -9.04
N CYS A 153 -17.02 2.70 -10.05
CA CYS A 153 -17.61 3.49 -11.12
C CYS A 153 -19.12 3.76 -10.90
N SER A 154 -19.66 3.53 -9.70
CA SER A 154 -21.07 3.75 -9.35
C SER A 154 -21.23 4.65 -8.11
N ILE A 155 -21.53 5.92 -8.33
CA ILE A 155 -21.95 6.83 -7.24
C ILE A 155 -23.18 6.32 -6.49
N GLU A 156 -24.07 5.60 -7.17
CA GLU A 156 -25.28 5.06 -6.59
C GLU A 156 -24.98 3.99 -5.53
N ASP A 157 -23.97 3.15 -5.76
CA ASP A 157 -23.52 2.15 -4.79
C ASP A 157 -22.99 2.86 -3.53
N TYR A 158 -22.18 3.91 -3.70
CA TYR A 158 -21.66 4.71 -2.58
C TYR A 158 -22.80 5.39 -1.80
N ILE A 159 -23.75 6.02 -2.48
CA ILE A 159 -24.94 6.64 -1.84
C ILE A 159 -25.76 5.58 -1.10
N ALA A 160 -25.96 4.40 -1.69
CA ALA A 160 -26.75 3.31 -1.12
C ALA A 160 -26.17 2.80 0.22
N ILE A 161 -24.84 2.71 0.34
CA ILE A 161 -24.20 2.30 1.59
C ILE A 161 -24.13 3.41 2.65
N GLY A 162 -24.53 4.64 2.30
CA GLY A 162 -24.56 5.78 3.22
C GLY A 162 -23.61 6.92 2.87
N GLY A 163 -22.88 6.82 1.76
CA GLY A 163 -22.02 7.89 1.26
C GLY A 163 -22.75 9.22 1.08
N TYR A 164 -22.00 10.32 1.24
CA TYR A 164 -22.48 11.70 1.31
C TYR A 164 -23.32 12.07 2.53
N SER A 165 -23.54 11.13 3.48
CA SER A 165 -24.19 11.48 4.76
C SER A 165 -23.32 12.35 5.64
N ALA A 166 -22.00 12.14 5.64
CA ALA A 166 -21.09 12.92 6.45
C ALA A 166 -21.07 14.37 5.94
N LEU A 167 -21.00 14.55 4.62
CA LEU A 167 -21.14 15.86 4.00
C LEU A 167 -22.47 16.53 4.35
N ALA A 168 -23.59 15.82 4.19
CA ALA A 168 -24.90 16.37 4.52
C ALA A 168 -24.96 16.86 5.98
N LYS A 169 -24.50 16.02 6.91
CA LYS A 169 -24.39 16.35 8.34
C LYS A 169 -23.49 17.57 8.56
N THR A 170 -22.33 17.63 7.90
CA THR A 170 -21.40 18.77 7.97
C THR A 170 -22.09 20.07 7.57
N LEU A 171 -22.78 20.11 6.43
CA LEU A 171 -23.39 21.33 5.91
C LEU A 171 -24.60 21.80 6.73
N THR A 172 -25.29 20.89 7.43
CA THR A 172 -26.48 21.24 8.22
C THR A 172 -26.22 21.47 9.70
N GLU A 173 -25.24 20.79 10.28
CA GLU A 173 -25.04 20.74 11.74
C GLU A 173 -23.70 21.34 12.19
N PHE A 174 -22.71 21.48 11.31
CA PHE A 174 -21.35 21.87 11.69
C PHE A 174 -20.95 23.22 11.09
N SER A 175 -20.58 24.16 11.96
CA SER A 175 -19.73 25.26 11.52
C SER A 175 -18.36 24.70 11.09
N PRO A 176 -17.63 25.39 10.22
CA PRO A 176 -16.30 24.96 9.82
C PRO A 176 -15.32 24.78 11.02
N GLU A 177 -15.39 25.63 12.04
CA GLU A 177 -14.60 25.51 13.27
C GLU A 177 -14.97 24.23 14.03
N LYS A 178 -16.25 23.86 14.05
CA LYS A 178 -16.70 22.63 14.70
C LYS A 178 -16.19 21.40 13.97
N VAL A 179 -16.07 21.43 12.62
CA VAL A 179 -15.43 20.35 11.86
C VAL A 179 -13.96 20.20 12.25
N ILE A 180 -13.22 21.30 12.34
CA ILE A 180 -11.80 21.28 12.75
C ILE A 180 -11.66 20.71 14.17
N GLU A 181 -12.54 21.12 15.09
CA GLU A 181 -12.54 20.59 16.46
C GLU A 181 -12.88 19.11 16.51
N GLU A 182 -13.83 18.63 15.70
CA GLU A 182 -14.15 17.19 15.61
C GLU A 182 -12.93 16.38 15.12
N VAL A 183 -12.25 16.86 14.07
CA VAL A 183 -11.00 16.24 13.58
C VAL A 183 -9.89 16.32 14.64
N LYS A 184 -9.83 17.38 15.44
CA LYS A 184 -8.86 17.52 16.53
C LYS A 184 -9.10 16.50 17.64
N ILE A 185 -10.35 16.36 18.09
CA ILE A 185 -10.75 15.40 19.13
C ILE A 185 -10.48 13.96 18.65
N SER A 186 -10.66 13.69 17.35
CA SER A 186 -10.36 12.37 16.78
C SER A 186 -8.88 11.99 16.92
N GLY A 187 -7.98 12.98 16.99
CA GLY A 187 -6.54 12.74 17.00
C GLY A 187 -5.98 12.26 15.66
N LEU A 188 -6.69 12.50 14.53
CA LEU A 188 -6.24 12.11 13.20
C LEU A 188 -4.89 12.76 12.85
N ARG A 189 -3.85 11.92 12.76
CA ARG A 189 -2.54 12.25 12.22
C ARG A 189 -2.48 11.91 10.73
N GLY A 190 -1.75 12.70 9.94
CA GLY A 190 -1.60 12.47 8.51
C GLY A 190 -1.01 11.10 8.20
N ARG A 191 -1.65 10.36 7.29
CA ARG A 191 -1.34 8.95 6.95
C ARG A 191 -0.29 8.76 5.86
N GLY A 192 0.21 9.83 5.26
CA GLY A 192 1.26 9.77 4.23
C GLY A 192 2.70 9.71 4.76
N GLY A 193 2.93 9.34 6.03
CA GLY A 193 4.28 9.21 6.58
C GLY A 193 4.50 9.96 7.90
N GLY A 194 4.76 11.26 7.84
CA GLY A 194 5.26 12.03 9.00
C GLY A 194 4.27 12.25 10.16
N GLY A 195 3.04 11.74 10.09
CA GLY A 195 2.11 11.77 11.21
C GLY A 195 1.72 13.16 11.73
N PHE A 196 1.78 14.23 10.92
CA PHE A 196 1.44 15.57 11.41
C PHE A 196 -0.06 15.69 11.78
N PRO A 197 -0.44 16.36 12.89
CA PRO A 197 -1.84 16.52 13.29
C PRO A 197 -2.69 17.24 12.21
N THR A 198 -3.72 16.56 11.71
CA THR A 198 -4.54 17.06 10.59
C THR A 198 -5.31 18.31 10.95
N ALA A 199 -5.93 18.34 12.14
CA ALA A 199 -6.68 19.50 12.60
C ALA A 199 -5.84 20.77 12.77
N ARG A 200 -4.57 20.64 13.20
CA ARG A 200 -3.65 21.79 13.30
C ARG A 200 -3.40 22.40 11.92
N LYS A 201 -3.17 21.55 10.91
CA LYS A 201 -2.99 21.97 9.52
C LYS A 201 -4.23 22.73 9.00
N TRP A 202 -5.41 22.22 9.29
CA TRP A 202 -6.67 22.84 8.84
C TRP A 202 -6.95 24.16 9.57
N ALA A 203 -6.72 24.20 10.89
CA ALA A 203 -6.86 25.43 11.69
C ALA A 203 -5.94 26.54 11.17
N GLU A 204 -4.67 26.23 10.92
CA GLU A 204 -3.70 27.20 10.41
C GLU A 204 -4.10 27.70 9.00
N CYS A 205 -4.53 26.80 8.11
CA CYS A 205 -4.99 27.16 6.77
C CYS A 205 -6.27 28.00 6.78
N ARG A 206 -7.19 27.72 7.73
CA ARG A 206 -8.40 28.51 7.91
C ARG A 206 -8.09 29.92 8.42
N SER A 207 -7.16 30.04 9.36
CA SER A 207 -6.76 31.34 9.93
C SER A 207 -5.84 32.15 9.00
N ALA A 208 -5.24 31.52 7.99
CA ALA A 208 -4.39 32.20 7.03
C ALA A 208 -5.17 33.26 6.22
N PRO A 209 -4.55 34.44 5.96
CA PRO A 209 -5.19 35.53 5.25
C PRO A 209 -5.46 35.18 3.78
N GLY A 210 -6.49 35.80 3.21
CA GLY A 210 -6.93 35.60 1.83
C GLY A 210 -8.22 34.79 1.71
N GLU A 211 -9.05 35.16 0.73
CA GLU A 211 -10.34 34.49 0.46
C GLU A 211 -10.16 33.19 -0.33
N GLU A 212 -9.18 33.15 -1.22
CA GLU A 212 -8.90 32.01 -2.08
C GLU A 212 -8.00 31.00 -1.39
N LYS A 213 -8.46 29.75 -1.30
CA LYS A 213 -7.78 28.63 -0.63
C LYS A 213 -7.98 27.34 -1.40
N TYR A 214 -7.03 26.42 -1.26
CA TYR A 214 -7.05 25.14 -1.95
C TYR A 214 -6.94 23.95 -1.01
N VAL A 215 -7.56 22.84 -1.41
CA VAL A 215 -7.32 21.51 -0.83
C VAL A 215 -6.63 20.60 -1.85
N ILE A 216 -5.65 19.83 -1.41
CA ILE A 216 -4.94 18.88 -2.25
C ILE A 216 -5.00 17.49 -1.63
N CYS A 217 -5.37 16.51 -2.45
CA CYS A 217 -5.19 15.10 -2.18
C CYS A 217 -3.90 14.62 -2.85
N ASN A 218 -2.92 14.26 -2.04
CA ASN A 218 -1.67 13.66 -2.50
C ASN A 218 -1.86 12.14 -2.64
N ALA A 219 -1.92 11.68 -3.89
CA ALA A 219 -1.99 10.29 -4.31
C ALA A 219 -0.77 9.90 -5.18
N ASP A 220 0.40 10.45 -4.85
CA ASP A 220 1.65 10.12 -5.54
C ASP A 220 2.20 8.76 -5.12
N GLU A 221 1.96 8.31 -3.87
CA GLU A 221 2.29 6.98 -3.31
C GLU A 221 3.51 6.31 -3.98
N GLY A 222 4.65 7.00 -3.96
CA GLY A 222 5.85 6.61 -4.71
C GLY A 222 6.55 5.37 -4.17
N ASP A 223 6.29 5.00 -2.90
CA ASP A 223 7.00 3.94 -2.19
C ASP A 223 6.82 2.55 -2.86
N PRO A 224 7.91 1.89 -3.28
CA PRO A 224 7.91 0.49 -3.67
C PRO A 224 7.22 -0.38 -2.62
N GLY A 225 6.29 -1.21 -3.07
CA GLY A 225 5.51 -2.10 -2.21
C GLY A 225 4.33 -1.42 -1.49
N ALA A 226 4.15 -0.10 -1.60
CA ALA A 226 2.96 0.60 -1.10
C ALA A 226 1.88 0.70 -2.19
N TYR A 227 0.64 0.38 -1.84
CA TYR A 227 -0.53 0.47 -2.73
C TYR A 227 -1.84 0.64 -1.94
N MET A 228 -1.77 1.23 -0.75
CA MET A 228 -2.91 1.50 0.13
C MET A 228 -3.75 2.67 -0.39
N ASP A 229 -3.12 3.78 -0.75
CA ASP A 229 -3.79 4.95 -1.34
C ASP A 229 -4.41 4.56 -2.67
N ARG A 230 -3.62 3.86 -3.51
CA ARG A 230 -4.09 3.27 -4.77
C ARG A 230 -5.38 2.50 -4.57
N SER A 231 -5.42 1.63 -3.56
CA SER A 231 -6.55 0.72 -3.34
C SER A 231 -7.79 1.43 -2.81
N ILE A 232 -7.64 2.53 -2.09
CA ILE A 232 -8.76 3.40 -1.73
C ILE A 232 -9.25 4.16 -2.97
N LEU A 233 -8.36 4.81 -3.71
CA LEU A 233 -8.76 5.66 -4.84
C LEU A 233 -9.30 4.85 -6.03
N GLU A 234 -8.77 3.65 -6.27
CA GLU A 234 -9.30 2.70 -7.23
C GLU A 234 -10.59 2.02 -6.74
N GLY A 235 -10.74 1.79 -5.44
CA GLY A 235 -11.85 1.00 -4.90
C GLY A 235 -13.08 1.80 -4.47
N ASN A 236 -12.88 3.00 -3.95
CA ASN A 236 -13.91 3.88 -3.44
C ASN A 236 -13.49 5.37 -3.58
N PRO A 237 -13.38 5.90 -4.80
CA PRO A 237 -12.97 7.29 -5.03
C PRO A 237 -13.92 8.31 -4.38
N HIS A 238 -15.22 8.00 -4.28
CA HIS A 238 -16.19 8.90 -3.66
C HIS A 238 -15.96 9.15 -2.17
N LEU A 239 -15.40 8.17 -1.43
CA LEU A 239 -15.01 8.34 -0.03
C LEU A 239 -13.93 9.41 0.14
N VAL A 240 -12.95 9.44 -0.77
CA VAL A 240 -11.88 10.44 -0.78
C VAL A 240 -12.44 11.81 -1.15
N ILE A 241 -13.27 11.86 -2.20
CA ILE A 241 -13.95 13.09 -2.65
C ILE A 241 -14.78 13.70 -1.52
N GLU A 242 -15.60 12.91 -0.83
CA GLU A 242 -16.40 13.37 0.31
C GLU A 242 -15.52 13.93 1.44
N GLY A 243 -14.40 13.26 1.76
CA GLY A 243 -13.44 13.74 2.74
C GLY A 243 -12.82 15.10 2.35
N MET A 244 -12.45 15.27 1.08
CA MET A 244 -11.94 16.53 0.55
C MET A 244 -12.99 17.64 0.61
N MET A 245 -14.26 17.36 0.33
CA MET A 245 -15.34 18.33 0.41
C MET A 245 -15.55 18.83 1.85
N ILE A 246 -15.54 17.92 2.83
CA ILE A 246 -15.64 18.27 4.25
C ILE A 246 -14.45 19.13 4.68
N GLY A 247 -13.23 18.78 4.24
CA GLY A 247 -12.04 19.59 4.47
C GLY A 247 -12.12 20.98 3.82
N ALA A 248 -12.63 21.06 2.60
CA ALA A 248 -12.81 22.31 1.88
C ALA A 248 -13.80 23.23 2.61
N TRP A 249 -14.92 22.69 3.10
CA TRP A 249 -15.84 23.42 3.98
C TRP A 249 -15.12 23.93 5.24
N ALA A 250 -14.35 23.07 5.90
CA ALA A 250 -13.63 23.39 7.13
C ALA A 250 -12.64 24.55 6.95
N ILE A 251 -11.89 24.59 5.84
CA ILE A 251 -10.89 25.64 5.62
C ILE A 251 -11.40 26.85 4.84
N GLY A 252 -12.57 26.73 4.19
CA GLY A 252 -13.12 27.76 3.30
C GLY A 252 -12.58 27.71 1.87
N ALA A 253 -12.22 26.54 1.35
CA ALA A 253 -11.75 26.37 -0.02
C ALA A 253 -12.93 26.11 -0.98
N ARG A 254 -12.82 26.64 -2.20
CA ARG A 254 -13.79 26.41 -3.30
C ARG A 254 -13.22 25.54 -4.43
N GLN A 255 -11.93 25.27 -4.42
CA GLN A 255 -11.24 24.50 -5.44
C GLN A 255 -10.30 23.46 -4.81
N GLY A 256 -10.27 22.26 -5.39
CA GLY A 256 -9.39 21.18 -4.95
C GLY A 256 -8.64 20.48 -6.09
N TYR A 257 -7.59 19.74 -5.74
CA TYR A 257 -6.81 18.96 -6.69
C TYR A 257 -6.54 17.55 -6.15
N ILE A 258 -6.69 16.54 -7.00
CA ILE A 258 -6.19 15.19 -6.75
C ILE A 258 -4.94 15.01 -7.60
N TYR A 259 -3.77 14.99 -6.96
CA TYR A 259 -2.50 14.72 -7.62
C TYR A 259 -2.24 13.22 -7.61
N VAL A 260 -2.30 12.59 -8.78
CA VAL A 260 -2.14 11.14 -8.92
C VAL A 260 -0.87 10.85 -9.72
N ARG A 261 -0.02 9.96 -9.22
CA ARG A 261 1.18 9.53 -9.95
C ARG A 261 0.84 8.97 -11.33
N ASN A 262 1.79 9.04 -12.26
CA ASN A 262 1.57 8.59 -13.63
C ASN A 262 1.29 7.08 -13.74
N GLU A 263 1.85 6.30 -12.82
CA GLU A 263 1.83 4.84 -12.80
C GLU A 263 0.47 4.25 -12.39
N TYR A 264 -0.51 5.09 -11.97
CA TYR A 264 -1.85 4.67 -11.53
C TYR A 264 -2.97 5.09 -12.50
N PRO A 265 -2.98 4.57 -13.75
CA PRO A 265 -3.99 4.95 -14.75
C PRO A 265 -5.41 4.54 -14.35
N LEU A 266 -5.56 3.45 -13.58
CA LEU A 266 -6.87 2.98 -13.11
C LEU A 266 -7.45 3.92 -12.05
N ALA A 267 -6.63 4.39 -11.10
CA ALA A 267 -7.03 5.38 -10.11
C ALA A 267 -7.49 6.69 -10.77
N VAL A 268 -6.75 7.18 -11.77
CA VAL A 268 -7.13 8.36 -12.56
C VAL A 268 -8.48 8.15 -13.25
N LYS A 269 -8.69 6.98 -13.87
CA LYS A 269 -9.94 6.64 -14.55
C LYS A 269 -11.12 6.65 -13.57
N HIS A 270 -11.00 5.95 -12.44
CA HIS A 270 -12.08 5.85 -11.47
C HIS A 270 -12.39 7.18 -10.79
N ALA A 271 -11.36 7.93 -10.39
CA ALA A 271 -11.54 9.28 -9.83
C ALA A 271 -12.22 10.23 -10.83
N ARG A 272 -11.86 10.19 -12.12
CA ARG A 272 -12.51 11.01 -13.15
C ARG A 272 -13.99 10.68 -13.31
N ILE A 273 -14.33 9.39 -13.34
CA ILE A 273 -15.72 8.93 -13.40
C ILE A 273 -16.49 9.40 -12.16
N ALA A 274 -15.92 9.22 -10.97
CA ALA A 274 -16.53 9.62 -9.72
C ALA A 274 -16.78 11.13 -9.63
N MET A 275 -15.80 11.95 -10.03
CA MET A 275 -15.96 13.41 -10.10
C MET A 275 -17.04 13.83 -11.09
N GLN A 276 -17.06 13.22 -12.29
CA GLN A 276 -18.10 13.49 -13.28
C GLN A 276 -19.49 13.13 -12.73
N GLN A 277 -19.63 11.95 -12.12
CA GLN A 277 -20.88 11.53 -11.51
C GLN A 277 -21.32 12.46 -10.37
N ALA A 278 -20.40 12.88 -9.51
CA ALA A 278 -20.73 13.81 -8.44
C ALA A 278 -21.22 15.16 -8.99
N ARG A 279 -20.61 15.70 -10.06
CA ARG A 279 -21.12 16.90 -10.75
C ARG A 279 -22.51 16.68 -11.36
N GLU A 280 -22.72 15.56 -12.05
CA GLU A 280 -24.01 15.20 -12.66
C GLU A 280 -25.14 15.09 -11.63
N TYR A 281 -24.84 14.57 -10.43
CA TYR A 281 -25.80 14.49 -9.32
C TYR A 281 -25.90 15.80 -8.52
N GLY A 282 -25.14 16.85 -8.82
CA GLY A 282 -25.14 18.10 -8.06
C GLY A 282 -24.45 18.03 -6.70
N LEU A 283 -23.58 17.04 -6.51
CA LEU A 283 -22.75 16.84 -5.32
C LEU A 283 -21.33 17.41 -5.49
N LEU A 284 -20.99 17.97 -6.65
CA LEU A 284 -19.82 18.83 -6.88
C LEU A 284 -20.24 20.01 -7.77
N GLY A 285 -19.55 21.14 -7.64
CA GLY A 285 -19.88 22.40 -8.29
C GLY A 285 -20.61 23.37 -7.35
N ASP A 286 -21.62 24.05 -7.89
CA ASP A 286 -22.33 25.13 -7.19
C ASP A 286 -23.46 24.63 -6.29
N ASP A 287 -23.64 25.34 -5.17
CA ASP A 287 -24.73 25.19 -4.20
C ASP A 287 -25.05 23.73 -3.81
N ILE A 288 -24.01 23.03 -3.34
CA ILE A 288 -24.06 21.62 -2.98
C ILE A 288 -25.09 21.41 -1.87
N LEU A 289 -26.07 20.54 -2.13
CA LEU A 289 -27.19 20.23 -1.24
C LEU A 289 -28.03 21.46 -0.80
N GLY A 290 -27.96 22.58 -1.53
CA GLY A 290 -28.70 23.80 -1.20
C GLY A 290 -28.18 24.52 0.05
N GLY A 291 -26.92 24.23 0.45
CA GLY A 291 -26.31 24.74 1.67
C GLY A 291 -25.50 26.03 1.48
N GLY A 292 -25.50 26.65 0.30
CA GLY A 292 -24.68 27.82 -0.01
C GLY A 292 -23.17 27.53 -0.14
N PHE A 293 -22.76 26.26 -0.01
CA PHE A 293 -21.40 25.81 -0.22
C PHE A 293 -21.19 25.42 -1.69
N SER A 294 -20.06 25.82 -2.26
CA SER A 294 -19.69 25.44 -3.64
C SER A 294 -18.24 25.01 -3.66
N PHE A 295 -17.98 23.88 -4.30
CA PHE A 295 -16.67 23.28 -4.35
C PHE A 295 -16.53 22.40 -5.58
N ASP A 296 -15.45 22.59 -6.33
CA ASP A 296 -15.08 21.74 -7.46
C ASP A 296 -13.61 21.29 -7.36
N MET A 297 -13.23 20.33 -8.19
CA MET A 297 -11.89 19.76 -8.16
C MET A 297 -11.38 19.29 -9.52
N GLU A 298 -10.08 19.21 -9.66
CA GLU A 298 -9.40 18.69 -10.84
C GLU A 298 -8.46 17.53 -10.52
N ILE A 299 -8.15 16.72 -11.53
CA ILE A 299 -7.15 15.66 -11.43
C ILE A 299 -5.91 16.11 -12.16
N CYS A 300 -4.79 16.12 -11.46
CA CYS A 300 -3.48 16.38 -12.03
C CYS A 300 -2.68 15.08 -12.02
N ARG A 301 -2.10 14.74 -13.17
CA ARG A 301 -1.23 13.56 -13.29
C ARG A 301 0.22 13.98 -13.04
N GLY A 302 0.90 13.26 -12.17
CA GLY A 302 2.32 13.48 -11.90
C GLY A 302 3.21 13.11 -13.08
N GLY A 303 4.46 13.58 -13.01
CA GLY A 303 5.49 13.34 -14.04
C GLY A 303 6.31 12.07 -13.84
N GLY A 304 5.99 11.23 -12.84
CA GLY A 304 6.75 10.01 -12.52
C GLY A 304 7.99 10.24 -11.66
N ALA A 305 7.99 11.28 -10.80
CA ALA A 305 9.10 11.58 -9.90
C ALA A 305 8.68 11.36 -8.44
N PHE A 306 9.35 10.46 -7.70
CA PHE A 306 9.01 10.13 -6.32
C PHE A 306 9.06 11.34 -5.38
N VAL A 307 9.99 12.27 -5.63
CA VAL A 307 10.13 13.49 -4.83
C VAL A 307 8.87 14.36 -4.85
N CYS A 308 8.01 14.24 -5.88
CA CYS A 308 6.72 14.94 -5.94
C CYS A 308 5.71 14.44 -4.90
N GLY A 309 5.97 13.36 -4.16
CA GLY A 309 5.25 13.03 -2.94
C GLY A 309 5.49 14.04 -1.80
N GLU A 310 6.59 14.82 -1.86
CA GLU A 310 6.89 15.89 -0.90
C GLU A 310 5.97 17.09 -1.12
N SER A 311 5.43 17.64 -0.03
CA SER A 311 4.39 18.68 -0.05
C SER A 311 4.66 19.89 -0.97
N THR A 312 5.88 20.44 -0.97
CA THR A 312 6.22 21.63 -1.76
C THR A 312 6.63 21.27 -3.19
N ALA A 313 7.30 20.13 -3.38
CA ALA A 313 7.58 19.59 -4.71
C ALA A 313 6.28 19.28 -5.49
N LEU A 314 5.28 18.70 -4.80
CA LEU A 314 3.96 18.44 -5.38
C LEU A 314 3.30 19.72 -5.87
N MET A 315 3.30 20.77 -5.05
CA MET A 315 2.73 22.06 -5.42
C MET A 315 3.49 22.68 -6.59
N ALA A 316 4.83 22.61 -6.62
CA ALA A 316 5.60 23.07 -7.76
C ALA A 316 5.25 22.31 -9.05
N SER A 317 5.04 21.00 -8.97
CA SER A 317 4.57 20.18 -10.10
C SER A 317 3.18 20.60 -10.58
N LEU A 318 2.24 20.88 -9.66
CA LEU A 318 0.91 21.43 -10.00
C LEU A 318 1.00 22.80 -10.69
N GLU A 319 1.98 23.62 -10.30
CA GLU A 319 2.26 24.91 -10.93
C GLU A 319 2.92 24.80 -12.32
N GLY A 320 3.17 23.58 -12.82
CA GLY A 320 3.87 23.34 -14.08
C GLY A 320 5.38 23.56 -14.01
N LYS A 321 5.95 23.58 -12.79
CA LYS A 321 7.39 23.72 -12.55
C LYS A 321 8.03 22.37 -12.26
N VAL A 322 9.37 22.37 -12.19
CA VAL A 322 10.13 21.20 -11.72
C VAL A 322 9.76 20.92 -10.25
N GLY A 323 9.50 19.65 -9.93
CA GLY A 323 9.09 19.19 -8.60
C GLY A 323 10.22 19.19 -7.57
N GLU A 324 10.78 20.35 -7.28
CA GLU A 324 11.81 20.49 -6.25
C GLU A 324 11.23 20.96 -4.92
N PRO A 325 11.62 20.35 -3.79
CA PRO A 325 11.30 20.88 -2.48
C PRO A 325 11.88 22.29 -2.29
N ARG A 326 11.16 23.13 -1.53
CA ARG A 326 11.65 24.45 -1.09
C ARG A 326 11.82 24.49 0.43
N PRO A 327 12.69 25.38 0.96
CA PRO A 327 12.78 25.64 2.39
C PRO A 327 11.40 25.94 3.00
N LYS A 328 11.13 25.38 4.17
CA LYS A 328 9.81 25.46 4.84
C LYS A 328 9.72 26.60 5.85
N ASP A 329 10.38 27.73 5.56
CA ASP A 329 10.34 28.93 6.40
C ASP A 329 8.91 29.48 6.51
N VAL A 330 8.10 29.27 5.46
CA VAL A 330 6.66 29.49 5.45
C VAL A 330 5.94 28.18 5.14
N HIS A 331 5.01 27.79 6.00
CA HIS A 331 4.22 26.58 5.79
C HIS A 331 3.22 26.73 4.64
N THR A 332 2.97 25.63 3.92
CA THR A 332 2.07 25.61 2.76
C THR A 332 0.63 26.00 3.07
N VAL A 333 0.22 25.81 4.33
CA VAL A 333 -1.09 26.23 4.83
C VAL A 333 -1.25 27.74 4.89
N ALA A 334 -0.15 28.50 4.94
CA ALA A 334 -0.17 29.97 4.84
C ALA A 334 0.14 30.44 3.41
N ASN A 335 1.14 29.84 2.77
CA ASN A 335 1.55 30.16 1.40
C ASN A 335 1.90 28.86 0.68
N GLY A 336 0.97 28.31 -0.10
CA GLY A 336 1.11 27.03 -0.79
C GLY A 336 1.00 27.19 -2.30
N LEU A 337 0.05 26.48 -2.91
CA LEU A 337 -0.20 26.48 -4.35
C LEU A 337 -0.53 27.89 -4.83
N TRP A 338 0.20 28.38 -5.84
CA TRP A 338 0.09 29.74 -6.38
C TRP A 338 0.11 30.83 -5.30
N HIS A 339 0.91 30.61 -4.26
CA HIS A 339 1.06 31.51 -3.11
C HIS A 339 -0.22 31.75 -2.31
N LYS A 340 -1.19 30.83 -2.37
CA LYS A 340 -2.44 30.87 -1.59
C LYS A 340 -2.41 29.85 -0.44
N PRO A 341 -3.14 30.09 0.66
CA PRO A 341 -3.31 29.10 1.73
C PRO A 341 -3.77 27.74 1.18
N THR A 342 -2.97 26.69 1.41
CA THR A 342 -3.23 25.38 0.81
C THR A 342 -3.05 24.26 1.83
N THR A 343 -4.11 23.48 2.01
CA THR A 343 -4.05 22.25 2.81
C THR A 343 -3.82 21.05 1.91
N LEU A 344 -2.72 20.34 2.15
CA LEU A 344 -2.41 19.07 1.50
C LEU A 344 -2.53 17.92 2.50
N ASN A 345 -3.30 16.89 2.16
CA ASN A 345 -3.38 15.65 2.91
C ASN A 345 -3.31 14.44 1.95
N ASN A 346 -2.87 13.30 2.48
CA ASN A 346 -2.77 12.04 1.77
C ASN A 346 -4.16 11.37 1.59
N VAL A 347 -4.32 10.47 0.61
CA VAL A 347 -5.61 9.80 0.28
C VAL A 347 -6.25 9.15 1.51
N GLU A 348 -5.51 8.31 2.25
CA GLU A 348 -6.04 7.65 3.45
C GLU A 348 -6.44 8.66 4.54
N THR A 349 -5.75 9.81 4.62
CA THR A 349 -6.14 10.87 5.57
C THR A 349 -7.51 11.45 5.21
N TRP A 350 -7.76 11.73 3.93
CA TRP A 350 -9.06 12.20 3.45
C TRP A 350 -10.16 11.15 3.65
N ALA A 351 -9.86 9.88 3.36
CA ALA A 351 -10.81 8.78 3.50
C ALA A 351 -11.27 8.54 4.95
N ASN A 352 -10.45 8.91 5.95
CA ASN A 352 -10.82 8.83 7.36
C ASN A 352 -11.80 9.94 7.80
N VAL A 353 -11.92 11.04 7.06
CA VAL A 353 -12.75 12.19 7.47
C VAL A 353 -14.26 11.85 7.50
N PRO A 354 -14.87 11.27 6.44
CA PRO A 354 -16.30 10.95 6.45
C PRO A 354 -16.74 10.03 7.60
N PRO A 355 -16.04 8.92 7.92
CA PRO A 355 -16.44 8.07 9.05
C PRO A 355 -16.23 8.76 10.40
N ILE A 356 -15.22 9.62 10.57
CA ILE A 356 -15.05 10.44 11.79
C ILE A 356 -16.28 11.34 12.01
N ILE A 357 -16.74 12.05 10.99
CA ILE A 357 -17.91 12.93 11.10
C ILE A 357 -19.20 12.14 11.32
N SER A 358 -19.34 10.99 10.66
CA SER A 358 -20.54 10.15 10.76
C SER A 358 -20.69 9.53 12.15
N ASN A 359 -19.63 8.91 12.66
CA ASN A 359 -19.64 8.14 13.89
C ASN A 359 -19.23 8.95 15.13
N GLY A 360 -18.67 10.14 14.92
CA GLY A 360 -18.12 11.02 15.97
C GLY A 360 -16.64 10.77 16.24
N ALA A 361 -15.95 11.81 16.71
CA ALA A 361 -14.52 11.81 16.98
C ALA A 361 -14.11 10.76 18.02
N ALA A 362 -14.95 10.53 19.03
CA ALA A 362 -14.70 9.54 20.09
C ALA A 362 -14.65 8.11 19.56
N TRP A 363 -15.42 7.79 18.51
CA TRP A 363 -15.37 6.47 17.87
C TRP A 363 -13.99 6.19 17.25
N PHE A 364 -13.40 7.19 16.61
CA PHE A 364 -12.07 7.07 16.02
C PHE A 364 -10.97 7.10 17.09
N ALA A 365 -11.07 8.00 18.07
CA ALA A 365 -10.10 8.16 19.15
C ALA A 365 -10.10 7.02 20.18
N GLY A 366 -11.21 6.27 20.25
CA GLY A 366 -11.34 5.06 21.06
C GLY A 366 -10.50 3.88 20.57
N LYS A 367 -9.91 4.00 19.37
CA LYS A 367 -8.96 3.05 18.80
C LYS A 367 -7.58 3.69 18.70
N GLY A 368 -6.55 2.86 18.70
CA GLY A 368 -5.17 3.33 18.63
C GLY A 368 -4.49 3.47 19.99
N THR A 369 -3.26 3.98 19.97
CA THR A 369 -2.48 4.33 21.17
C THR A 369 -2.86 5.73 21.68
N ARG A 370 -2.14 6.26 22.68
CA ARG A 370 -2.28 7.67 23.07
C ARG A 370 -1.78 8.62 21.99
N GLY A 371 -0.65 8.32 21.36
CA GLY A 371 0.03 9.15 20.36
C GLY A 371 -0.46 8.94 18.91
N SER A 372 -1.12 7.81 18.64
CA SER A 372 -1.57 7.43 17.30
C SER A 372 -2.98 6.84 17.35
N LYS A 373 -3.98 7.61 16.94
CA LYS A 373 -5.41 7.22 16.98
C LYS A 373 -5.87 6.50 15.71
N GLY A 374 -6.99 5.77 15.81
CA GLY A 374 -7.66 5.11 14.69
C GLY A 374 -6.91 3.92 14.09
N THR A 375 -7.24 3.59 12.84
CA THR A 375 -6.59 2.52 12.06
C THR A 375 -5.60 3.06 11.04
N LYS A 376 -4.73 2.17 10.55
CA LYS A 376 -3.83 2.39 9.41
C LYS A 376 -3.87 1.17 8.50
N ILE A 377 -3.87 1.43 7.19
CA ILE A 377 -3.70 0.39 6.17
C ILE A 377 -2.23 0.17 5.87
N PHE A 378 -1.78 -1.07 5.92
CA PHE A 378 -0.44 -1.49 5.53
C PHE A 378 -0.49 -2.37 4.28
N ALA A 379 0.52 -2.22 3.43
CA ALA A 379 0.75 -3.12 2.30
C ALA A 379 1.84 -4.12 2.70
N LEU A 380 1.43 -5.36 2.97
CA LEU A 380 2.32 -6.43 3.40
C LEU A 380 2.86 -7.18 2.18
N THR A 381 4.18 -7.17 2.01
CA THR A 381 4.90 -7.68 0.84
C THR A 381 6.22 -8.36 1.24
N GLY A 382 7.01 -8.79 0.25
CA GLY A 382 8.30 -9.44 0.45
C GLY A 382 8.18 -10.95 0.57
N ARG A 383 9.00 -11.56 1.43
CA ARG A 383 9.05 -13.02 1.65
C ARG A 383 7.96 -13.50 2.62
N VAL A 384 6.71 -13.08 2.44
CA VAL A 384 5.57 -13.38 3.33
C VAL A 384 4.58 -14.34 2.66
N LYS A 385 3.93 -15.22 3.43
CA LYS A 385 2.95 -16.18 2.86
C LYS A 385 1.69 -15.51 2.34
N ASN A 386 1.15 -14.54 3.07
CA ASN A 386 -0.10 -13.87 2.74
C ASN A 386 0.18 -12.41 2.36
N THR A 387 0.47 -12.17 1.08
CA THR A 387 0.61 -10.81 0.52
C THR A 387 -0.75 -10.11 0.43
N GLY A 388 -0.79 -8.82 0.79
CA GLY A 388 -2.04 -8.08 0.71
C GLY A 388 -2.08 -6.74 1.45
N LEU A 389 -3.29 -6.18 1.54
CA LEU A 389 -3.59 -5.02 2.37
C LEU A 389 -4.13 -5.45 3.73
N VAL A 390 -3.58 -4.83 4.76
CA VAL A 390 -3.83 -5.14 6.16
C VAL A 390 -4.23 -3.87 6.88
N GLU A 391 -5.49 -3.74 7.28
CA GLU A 391 -5.94 -2.59 8.07
C GLU A 391 -6.03 -2.98 9.55
N VAL A 392 -5.23 -2.34 10.39
CA VAL A 392 -5.15 -2.62 11.83
C VAL A 392 -5.27 -1.33 12.63
N ALA A 393 -5.67 -1.46 13.89
CA ALA A 393 -5.60 -0.35 14.83
C ALA A 393 -4.14 0.07 15.04
N MET A 394 -3.90 1.38 15.14
CA MET A 394 -2.59 1.86 15.58
C MET A 394 -2.26 1.22 16.94
N GLY A 395 -1.00 0.84 17.15
CA GLY A 395 -0.61 0.11 18.36
C GLY A 395 -0.61 -1.42 18.23
N THR A 396 -1.19 -2.00 17.18
CA THR A 396 -1.04 -3.43 16.90
C THR A 396 0.45 -3.80 16.74
N PRO A 397 0.96 -4.85 17.38
CA PRO A 397 2.36 -5.26 17.22
C PRO A 397 2.69 -5.63 15.77
N LEU A 398 3.90 -5.30 15.30
CA LEU A 398 4.39 -5.76 13.99
C LEU A 398 4.35 -7.28 13.86
N ARG A 399 4.60 -8.00 14.97
CA ARG A 399 4.54 -9.47 15.05
C ARG A 399 3.17 -9.99 14.64
N THR A 400 2.09 -9.38 15.12
CA THR A 400 0.72 -9.78 14.74
C THR A 400 0.49 -9.58 13.24
N ILE A 401 0.97 -8.48 12.67
CA ILE A 401 0.83 -8.23 11.22
C ILE A 401 1.59 -9.30 10.41
N VAL A 402 2.82 -9.63 10.81
CA VAL A 402 3.69 -10.53 10.04
C VAL A 402 3.30 -12.00 10.21
N PHE A 403 2.99 -12.44 11.43
CA PHE A 403 2.75 -13.85 11.73
C PHE A 403 1.27 -14.21 11.72
N ASP A 404 0.41 -13.45 12.40
CA ASP A 404 -1.02 -13.80 12.54
C ASP A 404 -1.79 -13.50 11.24
N ILE A 405 -1.48 -12.37 10.59
CA ILE A 405 -2.11 -11.95 9.33
C ILE A 405 -1.30 -12.46 8.13
N GLY A 406 0.00 -12.17 8.12
CA GLY A 406 0.93 -12.55 7.05
C GLY A 406 1.28 -14.04 6.95
N GLY A 407 1.07 -14.82 8.01
CA GLY A 407 1.39 -16.25 8.03
C GLY A 407 2.89 -16.57 8.16
N GLY A 408 3.72 -15.57 8.45
CA GLY A 408 5.18 -15.70 8.53
C GLY A 408 5.85 -15.77 7.16
N ALA A 409 7.11 -16.22 7.13
CA ALA A 409 7.88 -16.26 5.90
C ALA A 409 7.45 -17.42 4.97
N ILE A 410 7.64 -17.21 3.66
CA ILE A 410 7.36 -18.23 2.64
C ILE A 410 8.24 -19.49 2.84
N ASN A 411 7.75 -20.63 2.36
CA ASN A 411 8.47 -21.91 2.36
C ASN A 411 8.95 -22.41 3.73
N GLY A 412 8.32 -21.94 4.82
CA GLY A 412 8.62 -22.39 6.19
C GLY A 412 9.94 -21.85 6.77
N ARG A 413 10.55 -20.86 6.12
CA ARG A 413 11.79 -20.21 6.60
C ARG A 413 11.54 -19.34 7.83
N ALA A 414 12.60 -18.96 8.53
CA ALA A 414 12.49 -17.97 9.60
C ALA A 414 12.42 -16.54 9.03
N VAL A 415 11.58 -15.71 9.67
CA VAL A 415 11.60 -14.26 9.45
C VAL A 415 12.84 -13.70 10.13
N LYS A 416 13.63 -12.93 9.37
CA LYS A 416 14.86 -12.28 9.85
C LYS A 416 14.61 -10.83 10.23
N ALA A 417 13.97 -10.10 9.34
CA ALA A 417 13.75 -8.67 9.47
C ALA A 417 12.46 -8.22 8.79
N VAL A 418 12.00 -7.04 9.17
CA VAL A 418 10.89 -6.35 8.54
C VAL A 418 11.30 -4.91 8.28
N GLN A 419 11.18 -4.48 7.04
CA GLN A 419 11.34 -3.07 6.69
C GLN A 419 9.99 -2.38 6.70
N THR A 420 9.93 -1.20 7.33
CA THR A 420 8.71 -0.39 7.37
C THR A 420 9.02 1.04 6.93
N GLY A 421 8.08 1.65 6.22
CA GLY A 421 8.16 3.06 5.86
C GLY A 421 8.73 3.38 4.48
N GLY A 422 8.70 2.41 3.56
CA GLY A 422 9.19 2.59 2.19
C GLY A 422 10.72 2.67 2.11
N PRO A 423 11.30 3.05 0.97
CA PRO A 423 12.74 2.99 0.71
C PRO A 423 13.58 3.80 1.68
N SER A 424 13.01 4.85 2.26
CA SER A 424 13.68 5.69 3.28
C SER A 424 13.36 5.26 4.72
N GLY A 425 12.72 4.11 4.88
CA GLY A 425 12.42 3.45 6.16
C GLY A 425 13.61 2.68 6.73
N GLY A 426 13.39 2.04 7.88
CA GLY A 426 14.40 1.23 8.56
C GLY A 426 14.07 -0.26 8.55
N CYS A 427 15.09 -1.10 8.77
CA CYS A 427 14.94 -2.54 8.91
C CYS A 427 14.95 -2.93 10.40
N LEU A 428 13.88 -3.58 10.85
CA LEU A 428 13.72 -4.03 12.24
C LEU A 428 13.93 -5.55 12.34
N PRO A 429 14.82 -6.03 13.22
CA PRO A 429 15.03 -7.46 13.46
C PRO A 429 13.87 -8.13 14.20
N LEU A 430 13.88 -9.46 14.23
CA LEU A 430 12.83 -10.31 14.82
C LEU A 430 12.51 -9.98 16.29
N ASP A 431 13.50 -9.60 17.09
CA ASP A 431 13.37 -9.21 18.51
C ASP A 431 12.70 -7.84 18.71
N ARG A 432 12.53 -7.06 17.64
CA ARG A 432 11.84 -5.76 17.64
C ARG A 432 10.42 -5.83 17.09
N LEU A 433 9.94 -7.00 16.65
CA LEU A 433 8.58 -7.10 16.08
C LEU A 433 7.46 -7.01 17.12
N ASP A 434 7.77 -7.06 18.42
CA ASP A 434 6.79 -6.76 19.46
C ASP A 434 6.52 -5.25 19.61
N LEU A 435 7.26 -4.41 18.88
CA LEU A 435 6.98 -2.98 18.82
C LEU A 435 5.59 -2.72 18.23
N PRO A 436 4.82 -1.80 18.83
CA PRO A 436 3.54 -1.37 18.29
C PRO A 436 3.75 -0.60 16.98
N VAL A 437 2.83 -0.75 16.02
CA VAL A 437 2.73 0.16 14.87
C VAL A 437 2.22 1.52 15.33
N ASP A 438 3.16 2.38 15.69
CA ASP A 438 2.95 3.73 16.22
C ASP A 438 3.98 4.67 15.58
N PHE A 439 3.57 5.91 15.27
CA PHE A 439 4.47 6.86 14.61
C PHE A 439 5.74 7.13 15.41
N ASP A 440 5.62 7.24 16.72
CA ASP A 440 6.70 7.69 17.58
C ASP A 440 7.56 6.48 17.98
N ALA A 441 6.94 5.34 18.33
CA ALA A 441 7.67 4.12 18.69
C ALA A 441 8.54 3.54 17.56
N LEU A 442 8.05 3.56 16.31
CA LEU A 442 8.84 3.09 15.17
C LEU A 442 9.97 4.06 14.82
N TYR A 443 9.74 5.36 14.98
CA TYR A 443 10.77 6.38 14.78
C TYR A 443 11.95 6.20 15.74
N ASP A 444 11.67 5.99 17.02
CA ASP A 444 12.71 5.75 18.05
C ASP A 444 13.51 4.46 17.80
N ALA A 445 12.90 3.49 17.13
CA ALA A 445 13.56 2.25 16.71
C ALA A 445 14.41 2.40 15.43
N GLY A 446 14.53 3.62 14.87
CA GLY A 446 15.26 3.85 13.62
C GLY A 446 14.51 3.35 12.38
N SER A 447 13.18 3.26 12.47
CA SER A 447 12.29 2.96 11.36
C SER A 447 11.19 4.03 11.27
N MET A 448 10.10 3.78 10.54
CA MET A 448 8.93 4.65 10.54
C MET A 448 7.69 3.92 10.04
N VAL A 449 6.52 4.51 10.28
CA VAL A 449 5.26 4.06 9.65
C VAL A 449 5.30 4.32 8.14
N GLY A 450 5.80 5.49 7.72
CA GLY A 450 5.80 5.94 6.32
C GLY A 450 4.41 5.88 5.68
N SER A 451 4.35 5.55 4.39
CA SER A 451 3.10 5.26 3.67
C SER A 451 2.39 4.00 4.16
N GLY A 452 3.05 3.14 4.95
CA GLY A 452 2.49 1.86 5.39
C GLY A 452 2.95 0.65 4.56
N GLY A 453 3.97 0.78 3.73
CA GLY A 453 4.66 -0.39 3.17
C GLY A 453 5.37 -1.20 4.26
N ILE A 454 5.16 -2.52 4.26
CA ILE A 454 5.85 -3.49 5.12
C ILE A 454 6.47 -4.58 4.23
N VAL A 455 7.79 -4.69 4.23
CA VAL A 455 8.53 -5.70 3.47
C VAL A 455 9.12 -6.73 4.43
N VAL A 456 8.61 -7.95 4.38
CA VAL A 456 9.11 -9.08 5.20
C VAL A 456 10.33 -9.71 4.54
N MET A 457 11.37 -9.97 5.32
CA MET A 457 12.63 -10.58 4.87
C MET A 457 12.87 -11.89 5.62
N ASP A 458 13.34 -12.91 4.91
CA ASP A 458 13.70 -14.21 5.49
C ASP A 458 15.21 -14.29 5.77
N GLU A 459 15.63 -15.41 6.36
CA GLU A 459 17.04 -15.71 6.66
C GLU A 459 17.99 -15.72 5.44
N LYS A 460 17.46 -15.76 4.21
CA LYS A 460 18.25 -15.72 2.96
C LYS A 460 18.30 -14.33 2.32
N THR A 461 17.82 -13.30 3.01
CA THR A 461 18.00 -11.91 2.60
C THR A 461 19.29 -11.34 3.21
N CYS A 462 20.18 -10.76 2.39
CA CYS A 462 21.35 -10.02 2.88
C CYS A 462 20.98 -8.59 3.24
N MET A 463 21.27 -8.15 4.45
CA MET A 463 20.91 -6.79 4.90
C MET A 463 21.79 -5.71 4.26
N VAL A 464 23.02 -6.05 3.88
CA VAL A 464 23.92 -5.14 3.14
C VAL A 464 23.39 -4.92 1.71
N ASP A 465 22.92 -5.98 1.06
CA ASP A 465 22.31 -5.91 -0.28
C ASP A 465 20.96 -5.17 -0.27
N VAL A 466 20.17 -5.34 0.79
CA VAL A 466 18.95 -4.55 1.02
C VAL A 466 19.27 -3.06 1.13
N ALA A 467 20.31 -2.68 1.89
CA ALA A 467 20.75 -1.29 1.97
C ALA A 467 21.19 -0.77 0.60
N LYS A 468 21.95 -1.57 -0.18
CA LYS A 468 22.34 -1.24 -1.56
C LYS A 468 21.13 -0.98 -2.45
N TYR A 469 20.14 -1.87 -2.42
CA TYR A 469 18.92 -1.77 -3.23
C TYR A 469 18.16 -0.46 -2.95
N PHE A 470 17.95 -0.13 -1.67
CA PHE A 470 17.23 1.10 -1.33
C PHE A 470 18.05 2.37 -1.61
N LEU A 471 19.37 2.36 -1.40
CA LEU A 471 20.22 3.47 -1.79
C LEU A 471 20.22 3.73 -3.30
N ALA A 472 20.23 2.67 -4.12
CA ALA A 472 20.13 2.80 -5.57
C ALA A 472 18.81 3.46 -5.99
N PHE A 473 17.68 3.03 -5.40
CA PHE A 473 16.40 3.69 -5.62
C PHE A 473 16.43 5.17 -5.18
N LEU A 474 16.95 5.46 -4.00
CA LEU A 474 16.98 6.83 -3.45
C LEU A 474 17.93 7.77 -4.21
N GLN A 475 18.99 7.24 -4.82
CA GLN A 475 19.88 7.96 -5.73
C GLN A 475 19.08 8.43 -6.96
N ASP A 476 18.36 7.51 -7.62
CA ASP A 476 17.57 7.80 -8.81
C ASP A 476 16.44 8.82 -8.52
N GLU A 477 15.88 8.77 -7.31
CA GLU A 477 14.77 9.63 -6.90
C GLU A 477 15.19 10.96 -6.25
N SER A 478 16.49 11.22 -6.15
CA SER A 478 17.00 12.49 -5.63
C SER A 478 16.69 13.64 -6.59
N CYS A 479 16.05 14.70 -6.09
CA CYS A 479 15.87 15.94 -6.88
C CYS A 479 17.18 16.67 -7.20
N GLY A 480 18.32 16.25 -6.65
CA GLY A 480 19.64 16.82 -6.95
C GLY A 480 19.95 18.18 -6.30
N LYS A 481 19.00 18.76 -5.54
CA LYS A 481 19.10 20.14 -5.04
C LYS A 481 20.14 20.37 -3.93
N CYS A 482 20.16 19.51 -2.92
CA CYS A 482 21.08 19.67 -1.78
C CYS A 482 22.27 18.71 -1.91
N VAL A 483 23.48 19.24 -1.68
CA VAL A 483 24.74 18.50 -1.82
C VAL A 483 24.77 17.26 -0.91
N PRO A 484 24.37 17.31 0.38
CA PRO A 484 24.36 16.12 1.23
C PRO A 484 23.51 14.98 0.67
N CYS A 485 22.30 15.25 0.19
CA CYS A 485 21.45 14.22 -0.41
C CYS A 485 22.05 13.72 -1.73
N ARG A 486 22.34 14.63 -2.68
CA ARG A 486 22.78 14.26 -4.03
C ARG A 486 24.08 13.46 -4.00
N LEU A 487 25.13 13.98 -3.36
CA LEU A 487 26.44 13.33 -3.37
C LEU A 487 26.59 12.33 -2.22
N GLY A 488 25.92 12.54 -1.09
CA GLY A 488 26.06 11.64 0.05
C GLY A 488 25.40 10.29 -0.21
N ILE A 489 24.22 10.23 -0.85
CA ILE A 489 23.60 8.96 -1.24
C ILE A 489 24.49 8.22 -2.25
N ASP A 490 25.02 8.92 -3.25
CA ASP A 490 25.96 8.34 -4.23
C ASP A 490 27.17 7.68 -3.55
N ARG A 491 27.78 8.38 -2.58
CA ARG A 491 28.94 7.86 -1.85
C ARG A 491 28.61 6.73 -0.90
N MET A 492 27.45 6.75 -0.24
CA MET A 492 26.98 5.61 0.54
C MET A 492 26.77 4.38 -0.35
N LEU A 493 26.17 4.56 -1.52
CA LEU A 493 25.93 3.48 -2.48
C LEU A 493 27.24 2.89 -3.00
N GLU A 494 28.24 3.72 -3.30
CA GLU A 494 29.57 3.29 -3.71
C GLU A 494 30.22 2.40 -2.63
N ILE A 495 30.20 2.84 -1.37
CA ILE A 495 30.77 2.08 -0.25
C ILE A 495 30.05 0.74 -0.06
N VAL A 496 28.72 0.74 -0.01
CA VAL A 496 27.95 -0.50 0.15
C VAL A 496 28.16 -1.42 -1.05
N THR A 497 28.30 -0.87 -2.26
CA THR A 497 28.62 -1.63 -3.46
C THR A 497 29.97 -2.33 -3.32
N ASP A 498 31.02 -1.61 -2.90
CA ASP A 498 32.33 -2.20 -2.63
C ASP A 498 32.25 -3.33 -1.60
N ILE A 499 31.47 -3.16 -0.53
CA ILE A 499 31.24 -4.20 0.48
C ILE A 499 30.58 -5.43 -0.15
N THR A 500 29.49 -5.26 -0.91
CA THR A 500 28.78 -6.38 -1.57
C THR A 500 29.59 -7.07 -2.67
N GLU A 501 30.60 -6.41 -3.24
CA GLU A 501 31.45 -6.93 -4.30
C GLU A 501 32.84 -7.38 -3.79
N GLY A 502 33.00 -7.48 -2.47
CA GLY A 502 34.22 -7.98 -1.82
C GLY A 502 35.42 -7.03 -1.83
N ARG A 503 35.26 -5.82 -2.36
CA ARG A 503 36.26 -4.74 -2.30
C ARG A 503 36.22 -3.91 -1.02
N GLY A 504 35.25 -4.18 -0.15
CA GLY A 504 35.07 -3.51 1.13
C GLY A 504 36.32 -3.58 2.03
N ARG A 505 36.60 -2.48 2.74
CA ARG A 505 37.67 -2.32 3.72
C ARG A 505 37.09 -2.02 5.11
N PRO A 506 37.74 -2.43 6.22
CA PRO A 506 37.23 -2.21 7.58
C PRO A 506 36.86 -0.75 7.88
N GLU A 507 37.69 0.20 7.43
CA GLU A 507 37.49 1.63 7.69
C GLU A 507 36.25 2.21 6.98
N GLN A 508 35.75 1.51 5.96
CA GLN A 508 34.56 1.96 5.22
C GLN A 508 33.27 1.80 6.03
N ILE A 509 33.23 0.93 7.05
CA ILE A 509 32.03 0.76 7.89
C ILE A 509 31.79 2.02 8.73
N ASP A 510 32.83 2.52 9.39
CA ASP A 510 32.74 3.75 10.20
C ASP A 510 32.51 4.98 9.32
N LEU A 511 33.20 5.07 8.17
CA LEU A 511 33.00 6.14 7.19
C LEU A 511 31.56 6.16 6.66
N LEU A 512 30.99 4.99 6.36
CA LEU A 512 29.61 4.85 5.90
C LEU A 512 28.62 5.39 6.94
N LYS A 513 28.85 5.10 8.22
CA LYS A 513 28.02 5.59 9.32
C LYS A 513 28.11 7.12 9.48
N GLU A 514 29.33 7.67 9.50
CA GLU A 514 29.53 9.13 9.61
C GLU A 514 28.88 9.88 8.43
N LEU A 515 29.03 9.34 7.22
CA LEU A 515 28.40 9.87 6.03
C LEU A 515 26.87 9.82 6.15
N ALA A 516 26.32 8.70 6.58
CA ALA A 516 24.88 8.52 6.77
C ALA A 516 24.30 9.54 7.78
N ASP A 517 24.96 9.74 8.92
CA ASP A 517 24.57 10.73 9.93
C ASP A 517 24.63 12.16 9.37
N THR A 518 25.66 12.47 8.56
CA THR A 518 25.82 13.77 7.89
C THR A 518 24.68 14.03 6.91
N VAL A 519 24.33 13.05 6.07
CA VAL A 519 23.23 13.16 5.11
C VAL A 519 21.90 13.37 5.82
N ALA A 520 21.66 12.61 6.90
CA ALA A 520 20.44 12.72 7.70
C ALA A 520 20.28 14.11 8.32
N SER A 521 21.37 14.70 8.81
CA SER A 521 21.37 15.97 9.53
C SER A 521 21.32 17.19 8.60
N ALA A 522 22.01 17.12 7.46
CA ALA A 522 22.26 18.27 6.59
C ALA A 522 21.35 18.35 5.34
N SER A 523 20.46 17.37 5.13
CA SER A 523 19.52 17.37 4.01
C SER A 523 18.33 18.33 4.21
N LEU A 524 17.89 18.94 3.11
CA LEU A 524 16.82 19.95 3.13
C LEU A 524 15.44 19.36 3.45
N CYS A 525 15.05 18.30 2.73
CA CYS A 525 13.69 17.74 2.77
C CYS A 525 13.66 16.40 3.51
N GLY A 526 12.43 15.91 3.77
CA GLY A 526 12.22 14.62 4.45
C GLY A 526 12.96 13.46 3.79
N LEU A 527 12.90 13.35 2.45
CA LEU A 527 13.58 12.31 1.68
C LEU A 527 15.08 12.24 2.03
N GLY A 528 15.82 13.33 1.89
CA GLY A 528 17.26 13.32 2.15
C GLY A 528 17.59 13.05 3.62
N LYS A 529 16.72 13.50 4.55
CA LYS A 529 16.90 13.24 5.99
C LYS A 529 16.71 11.78 6.37
N THR A 530 15.85 11.06 5.64
CA THR A 530 15.51 9.67 5.94
C THR A 530 16.16 8.66 4.98
N ALA A 531 16.71 9.12 3.86
CA ALA A 531 17.42 8.29 2.88
C ALA A 531 18.54 7.41 3.49
N PRO A 532 19.25 7.82 4.56
CA PRO A 532 20.26 6.97 5.19
C PRO A 532 19.69 5.88 6.11
N ASN A 533 18.39 5.88 6.44
CA ASN A 533 17.80 4.94 7.40
C ASN A 533 18.00 3.45 7.06
N PRO A 534 17.92 3.00 5.79
CA PRO A 534 18.24 1.63 5.44
C PRO A 534 19.64 1.25 5.90
N VAL A 535 20.64 2.13 5.70
CA VAL A 535 22.03 1.92 6.13
C VAL A 535 22.17 1.98 7.65
N LEU A 536 21.64 3.04 8.27
CA LEU A 536 21.78 3.25 9.72
C LEU A 536 21.14 2.10 10.51
N SER A 537 19.95 1.64 10.08
CA SER A 537 19.26 0.54 10.73
C SER A 537 19.95 -0.81 10.53
N THR A 538 20.48 -1.10 9.33
CA THR A 538 21.19 -2.36 9.09
C THR A 538 22.56 -2.40 9.75
N LEU A 539 23.30 -1.29 9.81
CA LEU A 539 24.53 -1.19 10.60
C LEU A 539 24.25 -1.36 12.10
N ARG A 540 23.11 -0.84 12.59
CA ARG A 540 22.72 -0.96 14.01
C ARG A 540 22.33 -2.38 14.40
N TYR A 541 21.56 -3.06 13.56
CA TYR A 541 20.89 -4.32 13.91
C TYR A 541 21.53 -5.57 13.31
N PHE A 542 22.32 -5.43 12.26
CA PHE A 542 22.99 -6.54 11.56
C PHE A 542 24.47 -6.23 11.27
N PRO A 543 25.25 -5.68 12.23
CA PRO A 543 26.67 -5.36 12.01
C PRO A 543 27.48 -6.59 11.58
N GLU A 544 27.12 -7.77 12.07
CA GLU A 544 27.79 -9.03 11.76
C GLU A 544 27.78 -9.36 10.27
N GLU A 545 26.76 -8.92 9.52
CA GLU A 545 26.75 -9.12 8.08
C GLU A 545 27.74 -8.20 7.37
N TYR A 546 27.88 -6.96 7.81
CA TYR A 546 28.90 -6.05 7.27
C TYR A 546 30.31 -6.59 7.55
N GLU A 547 30.54 -7.05 8.78
CA GLU A 547 31.81 -7.64 9.19
C GLU A 547 32.13 -8.91 8.38
N ALA A 548 31.16 -9.80 8.15
CA ALA A 548 31.37 -10.99 7.31
C ALA A 548 31.73 -10.61 5.86
N HIS A 549 31.07 -9.61 5.28
CA HIS A 549 31.38 -9.17 3.91
C HIS A 549 32.78 -8.56 3.82
N VAL A 550 33.19 -7.78 4.82
CA VAL A 550 34.46 -7.05 4.80
C VAL A 550 35.64 -7.93 5.21
N ASN A 551 35.52 -8.67 6.32
CA ASN A 551 36.60 -9.42 6.95
C ASN A 551 36.69 -10.87 6.44
N GLU A 552 35.56 -11.56 6.32
CA GLU A 552 35.53 -12.97 5.87
C GLU A 552 35.46 -13.09 4.34
N LYS A 553 35.17 -11.99 3.64
CA LYS A 553 34.89 -11.99 2.19
C LYS A 553 33.80 -13.00 1.82
N ARG A 554 32.76 -13.05 2.66
CA ARG A 554 31.66 -14.03 2.57
C ARG A 554 30.31 -13.34 2.74
N CYS A 555 29.30 -13.81 2.01
CA CYS A 555 27.91 -13.35 2.19
C CYS A 555 27.09 -14.42 2.94
N PRO A 556 26.73 -14.22 4.23
CA PRO A 556 26.00 -15.22 5.00
C PRO A 556 24.65 -15.64 4.38
N ALA A 557 23.99 -14.72 3.69
CA ALA A 557 22.72 -14.99 3.01
C ALA A 557 22.88 -15.70 1.65
N GLY A 558 24.09 -15.68 1.06
CA GLY A 558 24.39 -16.34 -0.21
C GLY A 558 23.89 -15.61 -1.47
N VAL A 559 23.65 -14.30 -1.40
CA VAL A 559 23.07 -13.51 -2.51
C VAL A 559 24.08 -12.61 -3.24
N CYS A 560 25.13 -12.15 -2.55
CA CYS A 560 26.17 -11.30 -3.15
C CYS A 560 27.12 -12.17 -3.98
N ARG A 561 26.95 -12.16 -5.30
CA ARG A 561 27.65 -13.07 -6.23
C ARG A 561 29.17 -13.12 -6.06
N GLU A 562 29.83 -11.99 -5.83
CA GLU A 562 31.29 -11.96 -5.71
C GLU A 562 31.80 -12.62 -4.41
N LEU A 563 30.93 -12.74 -3.41
CA LEU A 563 31.23 -13.19 -2.04
C LEU A 563 30.73 -14.60 -1.73
N ILE A 564 30.32 -15.36 -2.74
CA ILE A 564 29.86 -16.74 -2.56
C ILE A 564 30.77 -17.73 -3.25
N GLU A 565 30.84 -18.93 -2.72
CA GLU A 565 31.35 -20.10 -3.43
C GLU A 565 30.26 -21.17 -3.55
N TYR A 566 30.43 -22.08 -4.52
CA TYR A 566 29.53 -23.23 -4.68
C TYR A 566 30.32 -24.49 -4.39
N GLU A 567 29.84 -25.26 -3.44
CA GLU A 567 30.40 -26.54 -3.04
C GLU A 567 29.38 -27.66 -3.23
N ILE A 568 29.87 -28.91 -3.33
CA ILE A 568 29.01 -30.08 -3.44
C ILE A 568 29.13 -30.90 -2.17
N ASP A 569 28.00 -31.07 -1.48
CA ASP A 569 27.84 -31.97 -0.36
C ASP A 569 28.02 -33.42 -0.84
N ALA A 570 29.13 -34.03 -0.44
CA ALA A 570 29.49 -35.38 -0.84
C ALA A 570 28.52 -36.45 -0.32
N GLU A 571 27.83 -36.19 0.80
CA GLU A 571 26.89 -37.15 1.39
C GLU A 571 25.55 -37.16 0.64
N LYS A 572 25.11 -36.00 0.15
CA LYS A 572 23.86 -35.86 -0.61
C LYS A 572 24.02 -36.14 -2.10
N CYS A 573 25.22 -35.92 -2.65
CA CYS A 573 25.46 -36.05 -4.07
C CYS A 573 25.48 -37.51 -4.53
N ASN A 574 24.49 -37.92 -5.32
CA ASN A 574 24.42 -39.27 -5.89
C ASN A 574 25.22 -39.47 -7.21
N GLY A 575 25.95 -38.45 -7.65
CA GLY A 575 26.76 -38.54 -8.88
C GLY A 575 25.98 -38.60 -10.20
N CYS A 576 24.74 -38.08 -10.28
CA CYS A 576 23.92 -38.11 -11.50
C CYS A 576 24.50 -37.34 -12.71
N GLY A 577 25.39 -36.37 -12.46
CA GLY A 577 26.12 -35.61 -13.47
C GLY A 577 25.31 -34.53 -14.20
N THR A 578 24.09 -34.21 -13.74
CA THR A 578 23.26 -33.14 -14.33
C THR A 578 23.93 -31.78 -14.20
N CYS A 579 24.40 -31.43 -12.99
CA CYS A 579 25.13 -30.19 -12.73
C CYS A 579 26.36 -30.02 -13.64
N ARG A 580 27.09 -31.11 -13.89
CA ARG A 580 28.25 -31.12 -14.80
C ARG A 580 27.86 -30.83 -16.24
N ARG A 581 26.79 -31.44 -16.76
CA ARG A 581 26.32 -31.18 -18.14
C ARG A 581 25.77 -29.77 -18.32
N ALA A 582 25.17 -29.23 -17.26
CA ALA A 582 24.58 -27.89 -17.28
C ALA A 582 25.62 -26.77 -17.07
N CYS A 583 26.84 -27.09 -16.60
CA CYS A 583 27.86 -26.09 -16.34
C CYS A 583 28.49 -25.57 -17.65
N PRO A 584 28.30 -24.29 -18.03
CA PRO A 584 28.85 -23.77 -19.28
C PRO A 584 30.36 -23.48 -19.22
N TYR A 585 30.97 -23.61 -18.03
CA TYR A 585 32.38 -23.28 -17.78
C TYR A 585 33.25 -24.52 -17.49
N ASP A 586 32.69 -25.72 -17.63
CA ASP A 586 33.36 -26.99 -17.30
C ASP A 586 34.00 -26.99 -15.89
N ALA A 587 33.34 -26.34 -14.94
CA ALA A 587 33.84 -26.17 -13.58
C ALA A 587 33.58 -27.39 -12.69
N ILE A 588 32.74 -28.34 -13.10
CA ILE A 588 32.34 -29.49 -12.28
C ILE A 588 33.00 -30.78 -12.77
N LYS A 589 33.71 -31.47 -11.87
CA LYS A 589 34.41 -32.73 -12.17
C LYS A 589 33.89 -33.86 -11.28
N GLY A 590 33.84 -35.07 -11.83
CA GLY A 590 33.50 -36.29 -11.12
C GLY A 590 32.97 -37.37 -12.03
N LYS A 591 33.01 -38.62 -11.56
CA LYS A 591 32.56 -39.81 -12.30
C LYS A 591 31.09 -40.11 -11.99
N LYS A 592 30.46 -40.91 -12.84
CA LYS A 592 29.08 -41.33 -12.64
C LYS A 592 28.99 -42.18 -11.36
N LYS A 593 27.99 -41.90 -10.52
CA LYS A 593 27.79 -42.54 -9.20
C LYS A 593 28.83 -42.20 -8.13
N GLU A 594 29.67 -41.18 -8.34
CA GLU A 594 30.57 -40.61 -7.33
C GLU A 594 30.18 -39.15 -7.08
N ALA A 595 30.46 -38.63 -5.88
CA ALA A 595 30.26 -37.23 -5.58
C ALA A 595 31.09 -36.35 -6.51
N HIS A 596 30.45 -35.32 -7.09
CA HIS A 596 31.14 -34.35 -7.95
C HIS A 596 31.81 -33.27 -7.11
N VAL A 597 32.79 -32.56 -7.69
CA VAL A 597 33.52 -31.45 -7.06
C VAL A 597 33.50 -30.25 -8.01
N ILE A 598 33.29 -29.05 -7.46
CA ILE A 598 33.36 -27.79 -8.19
C ILE A 598 34.78 -27.23 -8.06
N ALA A 599 35.38 -26.90 -9.20
CA ALA A 599 36.66 -26.21 -9.24
C ALA A 599 36.44 -24.70 -9.16
N SER A 600 36.65 -24.10 -7.98
CA SER A 600 36.38 -22.67 -7.71
C SER A 600 37.03 -21.74 -8.75
N HIS A 601 38.27 -22.01 -9.16
CA HIS A 601 38.98 -21.20 -10.17
C HIS A 601 38.34 -21.16 -11.58
N LYS A 602 37.44 -22.10 -11.91
CA LYS A 602 36.67 -22.10 -13.17
C LYS A 602 35.23 -21.63 -12.98
N CYS A 603 34.73 -21.64 -11.75
CA CYS A 603 33.34 -21.34 -11.46
C CYS A 603 33.08 -19.84 -11.57
N GLN A 604 32.27 -19.43 -12.55
CA GLN A 604 31.80 -18.04 -12.67
C GLN A 604 30.59 -17.72 -11.78
N LYS A 605 30.33 -18.56 -10.77
CA LYS A 605 29.28 -18.36 -9.75
C LYS A 605 27.86 -18.13 -10.32
N CYS A 606 27.54 -18.76 -11.45
CA CYS A 606 26.29 -18.55 -12.19
C CYS A 606 25.04 -19.23 -11.59
N GLY A 607 25.19 -20.10 -10.58
CA GLY A 607 24.05 -20.75 -9.91
C GLY A 607 23.32 -21.85 -10.69
N ILE A 608 23.64 -22.10 -11.96
CA ILE A 608 22.97 -23.14 -12.78
C ILE A 608 23.05 -24.53 -12.13
N CYS A 609 24.18 -24.84 -11.48
CA CYS A 609 24.34 -26.13 -10.80
C CYS A 609 23.36 -26.31 -9.63
N LEU A 610 23.04 -25.23 -8.92
CA LEU A 610 22.09 -25.21 -7.81
C LEU A 610 20.66 -25.43 -8.32
N SER A 611 20.25 -24.75 -9.40
CA SER A 611 18.89 -24.90 -9.97
C SER A 611 18.64 -26.29 -10.57
N GLU A 612 19.67 -26.93 -11.12
CA GLU A 612 19.56 -28.25 -11.75
C GLU A 612 19.70 -29.42 -10.77
N CYS A 613 20.15 -29.16 -9.54
CA CYS A 613 20.35 -30.21 -8.54
C CYS A 613 19.03 -30.60 -7.88
N LYS A 614 18.55 -31.82 -8.17
CA LYS A 614 17.33 -32.39 -7.56
C LYS A 614 17.54 -33.00 -6.17
N PHE A 615 18.77 -32.96 -5.67
CA PHE A 615 19.18 -33.61 -4.41
C PHE A 615 19.63 -32.59 -3.37
N ASP A 616 19.44 -31.30 -3.64
CA ASP A 616 19.86 -30.19 -2.78
C ASP A 616 21.30 -30.34 -2.26
N SER A 617 22.18 -30.88 -3.11
CA SER A 617 23.56 -31.21 -2.77
C SER A 617 24.53 -30.06 -3.07
N ILE A 618 24.05 -28.93 -3.62
CA ILE A 618 24.90 -27.76 -3.85
C ILE A 618 24.76 -26.83 -2.64
N ILE A 619 25.87 -26.57 -1.96
CA ILE A 619 25.96 -25.63 -0.85
C ILE A 619 26.50 -24.31 -1.38
N VAL A 620 25.92 -23.20 -0.92
CA VAL A 620 26.45 -21.86 -1.15
C VAL A 620 27.19 -21.45 0.11
N THR A 621 28.49 -21.26 0.00
CA THR A 621 29.38 -20.89 1.12
C THR A 621 29.74 -19.42 1.08
#